data_AF-A0A538L0R9-F1
#
_entry.id   AF-A0A538L0R9-F1
#
_cell.length_a   1.000
_cell.length_b   1.000
_cell.length_c   1.000
_cell.angle_alpha   90.00
_cell.angle_beta   90.00
_cell.angle_gamma   90.00
#
_symmetry.space_group_name_H-M   'P 1'
#
loop_
_entity.id
_entity.type
_entity.pdbx_description
1 polymer ?
#
loop_
_entity_poly.entity_id
_entity_poly.type
_entity_poly.pdbx_seq_one_letter_code
_entity_poly.pdbx_strand_id
1 'polypeptide(L)'
;LYAASNTEGKVYLYNVGADGFLHPKTPGTKQAGTYLDGIWLSPNGKNAYVANIATYTAGCYQTYNVAQFTVGLAGGLIAKSPPTAATDNYPAAIIVAPDQSPVARFTWSHKRGLTKSFNASASSDPGGRIARYEWHFGDGAGALNGGATPKHTYAQPGKYNVTLVVFDGAGCSTAMVWTGHTAYCSGNPRAHVTYSVNVRPKKKHKKHHH
;
A
#
# COMPACT_ATOMS: atom_id res chain seq x y z
N LEU A 1 5.34 -22.25 -2.07
CA LEU A 1 6.47 -22.02 -2.99
C LEU A 1 5.97 -22.10 -4.42
N TYR A 2 6.57 -21.33 -5.34
CA TYR A 2 6.24 -21.35 -6.77
C TYR A 2 7.47 -21.75 -7.59
N ALA A 3 7.26 -22.51 -8.66
CA ALA A 3 8.28 -22.78 -9.67
C ALA A 3 7.70 -22.49 -11.06
N ALA A 4 8.49 -21.89 -11.96
CA ALA A 4 8.05 -21.59 -13.32
C ALA A 4 8.69 -22.60 -14.29
N SER A 5 7.89 -23.16 -15.18
CA SER A 5 8.38 -23.95 -16.32
C SER A 5 8.42 -23.08 -17.56
N ASN A 6 9.63 -22.90 -18.10
CA ASN A 6 9.84 -22.15 -19.33
C ASN A 6 9.09 -22.77 -20.51
N THR A 7 9.14 -24.09 -20.67
CA THR A 7 8.64 -24.79 -21.87
C THR A 7 7.13 -25.06 -21.84
N GLU A 8 6.55 -25.22 -20.65
CA GLU A 8 5.09 -25.42 -20.52
C GLU A 8 4.31 -24.12 -20.36
N GLY A 9 5.00 -23.00 -20.10
CA GLY A 9 4.33 -21.72 -19.83
C GLY A 9 3.52 -21.72 -18.53
N LYS A 10 3.84 -22.63 -17.59
CA LYS A 10 3.10 -22.86 -16.35
C LYS A 10 3.89 -22.50 -15.10
N VAL A 11 3.18 -22.02 -14.09
CA VAL A 11 3.67 -21.90 -12.72
C VAL A 11 3.12 -23.06 -11.90
N TYR A 12 3.99 -23.77 -11.20
CA TYR A 12 3.71 -24.87 -10.29
C TYR A 12 3.68 -24.38 -8.85
N LEU A 13 2.75 -24.92 -8.07
CA LEU A 13 2.47 -24.52 -6.70
C LEU A 13 2.77 -25.68 -5.75
N TYR A 14 3.56 -25.39 -4.72
CA TYR A 14 3.96 -26.37 -3.71
C TYR A 14 3.71 -25.86 -2.29
N ASN A 15 3.38 -26.78 -1.38
CA ASN A 15 3.62 -26.64 0.05
C ASN A 15 5.07 -27.03 0.35
N VAL A 16 5.66 -26.40 1.37
CA VAL A 16 6.91 -26.88 1.98
C VAL A 16 6.50 -27.65 3.22
N GLY A 17 6.81 -28.94 3.27
CA GLY A 17 6.54 -29.80 4.41
C GLY A 17 7.40 -29.41 5.61
N ALA A 18 7.03 -29.89 6.79
CA ALA A 18 7.82 -29.68 8.02
C ALA A 18 9.21 -30.34 7.95
N ASP A 19 9.36 -31.30 7.05
CA ASP A 19 10.59 -31.99 6.67
C ASP A 19 11.46 -31.19 5.68
N GLY A 20 10.97 -30.04 5.21
CA GLY A 20 11.64 -29.20 4.22
C GLY A 20 11.41 -29.62 2.77
N PHE A 21 10.66 -30.70 2.50
CA PHE A 21 10.41 -31.17 1.13
C PHE A 21 9.23 -30.44 0.47
N LEU A 22 9.21 -30.46 -0.86
CA LEU A 22 8.13 -29.83 -1.65
C LEU A 22 7.01 -30.84 -1.93
N HIS A 23 5.79 -30.44 -1.62
CA HIS A 23 4.58 -31.22 -1.91
C HIS A 23 3.69 -30.44 -2.89
N PRO A 24 3.34 -30.99 -4.06
CA PRO A 24 2.46 -30.31 -5.01
C PRO A 24 1.10 -29.94 -4.38
N LYS A 25 0.58 -28.76 -4.71
CA LYS A 25 -0.79 -28.36 -4.34
C LYS A 25 -1.82 -28.92 -5.32
N THR A 26 -3.10 -28.81 -4.97
CA THR A 26 -4.22 -29.13 -5.88
C THR A 26 -5.20 -27.94 -5.90
N PRO A 27 -5.44 -27.29 -7.06
CA PRO A 27 -4.73 -27.46 -8.33
C PRO A 27 -3.26 -27.03 -8.22
N GLY A 28 -2.37 -27.82 -8.83
CA GLY A 28 -0.92 -27.66 -8.68
C GLY A 28 -0.27 -26.71 -9.67
N THR A 29 -1.02 -26.20 -10.65
CA THR A 29 -0.46 -25.39 -11.74
C THR A 29 -1.36 -24.23 -12.16
N LYS A 30 -0.75 -23.17 -12.68
CA LYS A 30 -1.43 -22.05 -13.34
C LYS A 30 -0.74 -21.72 -14.67
N GLN A 31 -1.51 -21.58 -15.75
CA GLN A 31 -0.97 -21.05 -17.02
C GLN A 31 -0.59 -19.57 -16.86
N ALA A 32 0.61 -19.21 -17.27
CA ALA A 32 1.15 -17.85 -17.15
C ALA A 32 1.74 -17.29 -18.46
N GLY A 33 1.90 -18.11 -19.49
CA GLY A 33 2.35 -17.68 -20.80
C GLY A 33 2.79 -18.84 -21.67
N THR A 34 3.82 -18.60 -22.49
CA THR A 34 4.39 -19.61 -23.40
C THR A 34 5.86 -19.86 -23.12
N TYR A 35 6.66 -18.80 -22.96
CA TYR A 35 8.07 -18.89 -22.59
C TYR A 35 8.35 -18.00 -21.38
N LEU A 36 8.49 -18.63 -20.22
CA LEU A 36 8.69 -17.93 -18.95
C LEU A 36 10.18 -17.73 -18.66
N ASP A 37 10.55 -16.54 -18.23
CA ASP A 37 11.91 -16.27 -17.73
C ASP A 37 11.99 -16.35 -16.20
N GLY A 38 10.97 -15.84 -15.52
CA GLY A 38 10.91 -15.88 -14.07
C GLY A 38 9.55 -15.57 -13.50
N ILE A 39 9.43 -15.79 -12.19
CA ILE A 39 8.28 -15.41 -11.38
C ILE A 39 8.76 -14.58 -10.19
N TRP A 40 8.07 -13.46 -9.94
CA TRP A 40 8.33 -12.56 -8.82
C TRP A 40 7.05 -12.37 -8.01
N LEU A 41 7.19 -12.36 -6.69
CA LEU A 41 6.10 -12.01 -5.79
C LEU A 41 6.25 -10.55 -5.37
N SER A 42 5.12 -9.86 -5.20
CA SER A 42 5.16 -8.59 -4.47
C SER A 42 5.62 -8.84 -3.02
N PRO A 43 6.30 -7.88 -2.36
CA PRO A 43 6.84 -8.07 -1.02
C PRO A 43 5.80 -8.52 0.03
N ASN A 44 4.56 -8.06 -0.10
CA ASN A 44 3.44 -8.47 0.76
C ASN A 44 2.85 -9.85 0.43
N GLY A 45 3.41 -10.57 -0.54
CA GLY A 45 2.96 -11.88 -1.01
C GLY A 45 1.60 -11.90 -1.72
N LYS A 46 0.95 -10.75 -1.93
CA LYS A 46 -0.42 -10.67 -2.47
C LYS A 46 -0.50 -10.70 -4.00
N ASN A 47 0.61 -10.46 -4.69
CA ASN A 47 0.66 -10.44 -6.14
C ASN A 47 1.82 -11.29 -6.64
N ALA A 48 1.63 -11.89 -7.82
CA ALA A 48 2.68 -12.55 -8.56
C ALA A 48 2.75 -12.00 -9.97
N TYR A 49 3.96 -11.90 -10.50
CA TYR A 49 4.25 -11.40 -11.83
C TYR A 49 5.15 -12.40 -12.54
N VAL A 50 4.82 -12.75 -13.77
CA VAL A 50 5.56 -13.74 -14.56
C VAL A 50 6.03 -13.08 -15.84
N ALA A 51 7.34 -13.04 -16.06
CA ALA A 51 7.95 -12.49 -17.26
C ALA A 51 7.81 -13.49 -18.41
N ASN A 52 7.21 -13.03 -19.51
CA ASN A 52 7.09 -13.78 -20.75
C ASN A 52 8.03 -13.17 -21.79
N ILE A 53 8.98 -13.97 -22.22
CA ILE A 53 10.08 -13.55 -23.11
C ILE A 53 9.88 -13.94 -24.56
N ALA A 54 8.80 -14.67 -24.82
CA ALA A 54 8.25 -14.81 -26.15
C ALA A 54 6.80 -15.32 -25.98
N THR A 55 5.84 -14.58 -26.50
CA THR A 55 4.52 -15.14 -26.80
C THR A 55 4.32 -15.21 -28.30
N TYR A 56 3.86 -16.36 -28.77
CA TYR A 56 3.56 -16.60 -30.18
C TYR A 56 2.08 -16.35 -30.40
N THR A 57 1.75 -15.22 -31.02
CA THR A 57 0.37 -14.88 -31.35
C THR A 57 0.28 -14.71 -32.87
N ALA A 58 -0.47 -15.62 -33.51
CA ALA A 58 -1.00 -15.50 -34.87
C ALA A 58 -0.12 -14.78 -35.91
N GLY A 59 1.14 -15.21 -36.05
CA GLY A 59 2.02 -14.75 -37.14
C GLY A 59 2.78 -13.44 -36.90
N CYS A 60 2.73 -12.87 -35.69
CA CYS A 60 3.58 -11.74 -35.32
C CYS A 60 4.87 -12.20 -34.61
N TYR A 61 5.93 -11.38 -34.73
CA TYR A 61 7.17 -11.55 -33.96
C TYR A 61 6.89 -11.58 -32.44
N GLN A 62 7.81 -12.20 -31.71
CA GLN A 62 7.79 -12.38 -30.26
C GLN A 62 7.23 -11.14 -29.55
N THR A 63 6.06 -11.29 -28.94
CA THR A 63 5.56 -10.26 -28.03
C THR A 63 6.07 -10.56 -26.63
N TYR A 64 6.54 -9.52 -25.95
CA TYR A 64 7.01 -9.61 -24.58
C TYR A 64 5.94 -9.04 -23.67
N ASN A 65 5.70 -9.72 -22.55
CA ASN A 65 4.70 -9.24 -21.60
C ASN A 65 4.99 -9.75 -20.19
N VAL A 66 4.29 -9.18 -19.23
CA VAL A 66 4.24 -9.65 -17.86
C VAL A 66 2.82 -10.13 -17.58
N ALA A 67 2.67 -11.42 -17.27
CA ALA A 67 1.41 -11.94 -16.74
C ALA A 67 1.26 -11.58 -15.26
N GLN A 68 0.06 -11.15 -14.88
CA GLN A 68 -0.21 -10.54 -13.59
C GLN A 68 -1.27 -11.31 -12.81
N PHE A 69 -0.96 -11.66 -11.57
CA PHE A 69 -1.82 -12.46 -10.72
C PHE A 69 -2.00 -11.84 -9.33
N THR A 70 -3.19 -12.00 -8.77
CA THR A 70 -3.43 -11.93 -7.34
C THR A 70 -3.17 -13.31 -6.74
N VAL A 71 -2.47 -13.35 -5.61
CA VAL A 71 -2.25 -14.57 -4.82
C VAL A 71 -3.43 -14.74 -3.87
N GLY A 72 -4.22 -15.78 -4.08
CA GLY A 72 -5.34 -16.15 -3.21
C GLY A 72 -4.88 -16.67 -1.85
N LEU A 73 -5.80 -16.78 -0.90
CA LEU A 73 -5.51 -17.20 0.48
C LEU A 73 -4.81 -18.56 0.58
N ALA A 74 -5.15 -19.50 -0.30
CA ALA A 74 -4.49 -20.81 -0.38
C ALA A 74 -3.18 -20.79 -1.18
N GLY A 75 -2.69 -19.63 -1.61
CA GLY A 75 -1.54 -19.45 -2.49
C GLY A 75 -1.83 -19.69 -3.98
N GLY A 76 -3.08 -19.93 -4.36
CA GLY A 76 -3.49 -20.06 -5.76
C GLY A 76 -3.33 -18.76 -6.55
N LEU A 77 -2.91 -18.83 -7.81
CA LEU A 77 -2.78 -17.65 -8.67
C LEU A 77 -4.07 -17.36 -9.43
N ILE A 78 -4.59 -16.14 -9.26
CA ILE A 78 -5.81 -15.64 -9.90
C ILE A 78 -5.42 -14.52 -10.87
N ALA A 79 -5.74 -14.66 -12.16
CA ALA A 79 -5.36 -13.66 -13.16
C ALA A 79 -6.02 -12.31 -12.87
N LYS A 80 -5.26 -11.22 -13.01
CA LYS A 80 -5.80 -9.86 -12.92
C LYS A 80 -6.52 -9.48 -14.21
N SER A 81 -7.21 -8.34 -14.19
CA SER A 81 -7.79 -7.71 -15.38
C SER A 81 -7.17 -6.32 -15.54
N PRO A 82 -6.37 -6.07 -16.62
CA PRO A 82 -5.98 -7.02 -17.65
C PRO A 82 -5.03 -8.12 -17.14
N PRO A 83 -5.01 -9.31 -17.76
CA PRO A 83 -4.19 -10.45 -17.30
C PRO A 83 -2.71 -10.29 -17.63
N THR A 84 -2.38 -9.48 -18.63
CA THR A 84 -1.01 -9.20 -19.06
C THR A 84 -0.80 -7.70 -19.22
N ALA A 85 0.45 -7.27 -19.07
CA ALA A 85 0.93 -5.95 -19.48
C ALA A 85 2.03 -6.16 -20.53
N ALA A 86 1.91 -5.54 -21.70
CA ALA A 86 2.95 -5.60 -22.72
C ALA A 86 4.23 -4.92 -22.24
N THR A 87 5.37 -5.42 -22.71
CA THR A 87 6.66 -4.77 -22.52
C THR A 87 7.30 -4.54 -23.88
N ASP A 88 8.03 -3.43 -24.02
CA ASP A 88 8.68 -3.09 -25.28
C ASP A 88 9.84 -4.04 -25.62
N ASN A 89 10.41 -4.72 -24.60
CA ASN A 89 11.55 -5.64 -24.71
C ASN A 89 11.46 -6.77 -23.66
N TYR A 90 12.44 -7.69 -23.71
CA TYR A 90 12.63 -8.82 -22.79
C TYR A 90 12.61 -8.38 -21.30
N PRO A 91 11.59 -8.77 -20.53
CA PRO A 91 11.57 -8.50 -19.10
C PRO A 91 12.46 -9.51 -18.36
N ALA A 92 13.68 -9.12 -18.00
CA ALA A 92 14.64 -9.97 -17.28
C ALA A 92 14.46 -9.94 -15.74
N ALA A 93 13.85 -8.88 -15.22
CA ALA A 93 13.63 -8.70 -13.81
C ALA A 93 12.39 -7.85 -13.56
N ILE A 94 11.65 -8.20 -12.50
CA ILE A 94 10.54 -7.39 -12.01
C ILE A 94 10.90 -6.95 -10.60
N ILE A 95 11.14 -5.64 -10.45
CA ILE A 95 11.44 -5.03 -9.17
C ILE A 95 10.21 -4.23 -8.75
N VAL A 96 9.63 -4.62 -7.62
CA VAL A 96 8.63 -3.77 -6.95
C VAL A 96 9.41 -2.74 -6.13
N ALA A 97 9.19 -1.45 -6.41
CA ALA A 97 9.82 -0.38 -5.63
C ALA A 97 9.53 -0.60 -4.14
N PRO A 98 10.53 -0.40 -3.25
CA PRO A 98 10.32 -0.52 -1.82
C PRO A 98 9.22 0.44 -1.38
N ASP A 99 8.37 -0.03 -0.46
CA ASP A 99 7.31 0.80 0.10
C ASP A 99 7.91 2.03 0.78
N GLN A 100 7.46 3.21 0.37
CA GLN A 100 7.90 4.47 0.92
C GLN A 100 6.84 4.88 1.94
N SER A 101 7.15 4.70 3.23
CA SER A 101 6.26 5.02 4.36
C SER A 101 5.38 6.25 4.08
N PRO A 102 4.13 6.27 4.57
CA PRO A 102 3.30 7.45 4.42
C PRO A 102 3.97 8.68 5.03
N VAL A 103 3.58 9.85 4.58
CA VAL A 103 4.00 11.15 5.13
C VAL A 103 2.77 11.83 5.68
N ALA A 104 2.73 12.01 7.01
CA ALA A 104 1.64 12.71 7.68
C ALA A 104 1.87 14.23 7.63
N ARG A 105 0.90 14.98 7.11
CA ARG A 105 0.90 16.45 7.09
C ARG A 105 -0.51 16.96 7.31
N PHE A 106 -0.65 18.00 8.13
CA PHE A 106 -1.91 18.71 8.24
C PHE A 106 -1.76 20.21 8.50
N THR A 107 -2.85 20.93 8.20
CA THR A 107 -3.08 22.34 8.55
C THR A 107 -4.36 22.45 9.36
N TRP A 108 -4.60 23.61 9.98
CA TRP A 108 -5.82 23.88 10.73
C TRP A 108 -6.31 25.31 10.55
N SER A 109 -7.58 25.57 10.91
CA SER A 109 -8.14 26.92 10.82
C SER A 109 -7.57 27.88 11.88
N HIS A 110 -6.99 28.99 11.42
CA HIS A 110 -6.50 30.07 12.29
C HIS A 110 -7.60 31.01 12.81
N LYS A 111 -8.86 30.76 12.42
CA LYS A 111 -10.02 31.54 12.87
C LYS A 111 -10.19 31.44 14.39
N ARG A 112 -10.64 32.53 15.02
CA ARG A 112 -11.05 32.52 16.44
C ARG A 112 -12.32 31.69 16.61
N GLY A 113 -12.52 31.21 17.82
CA GLY A 113 -13.59 30.28 18.17
C GLY A 113 -13.03 28.94 18.64
N LEU A 114 -13.89 28.22 19.33
CA LEU A 114 -13.58 26.93 19.94
C LEU A 114 -13.55 25.79 18.92
N THR A 115 -14.24 25.94 17.79
CA THR A 115 -14.21 24.95 16.70
C THR A 115 -13.03 25.18 15.78
N LYS A 116 -12.23 24.13 15.56
CA LYS A 116 -11.13 24.07 14.61
C LYS A 116 -11.44 23.07 13.52
N SER A 117 -11.20 23.47 12.28
CA SER A 117 -11.22 22.56 11.13
C SER A 117 -9.79 22.17 10.82
N PHE A 118 -9.55 20.90 10.52
CA PHE A 118 -8.26 20.38 10.13
C PHE A 118 -8.28 19.95 8.66
N ASN A 119 -7.12 19.95 8.02
CA ASN A 119 -6.96 19.45 6.67
C ASN A 119 -5.62 18.72 6.51
N ALA A 120 -5.71 17.40 6.31
CA ALA A 120 -4.60 16.48 6.08
C ALA A 120 -4.47 16.02 4.63
N SER A 121 -5.11 16.70 3.66
CA SER A 121 -5.08 16.33 2.24
C SER A 121 -3.68 16.42 1.61
N ALA A 122 -2.74 17.08 2.28
CA ALA A 122 -1.33 17.13 1.88
C ALA A 122 -0.51 15.94 2.41
N SER A 123 -1.12 15.01 3.16
CA SER A 123 -0.51 13.73 3.48
C SER A 123 -0.41 12.87 2.22
N SER A 124 0.63 12.07 2.10
CA SER A 124 0.89 11.24 0.92
C SER A 124 1.38 9.85 1.30
N ASP A 125 1.20 8.90 0.40
CA ASP A 125 1.83 7.57 0.47
C ASP A 125 2.40 7.30 -0.93
N PRO A 126 3.70 7.53 -1.16
CA PRO A 126 4.31 7.32 -2.47
C PRO A 126 4.34 5.84 -2.88
N GLY A 127 4.31 4.91 -1.93
CA GLY A 127 4.25 3.46 -2.16
C GLY A 127 2.84 2.94 -2.45
N GLY A 128 1.80 3.76 -2.26
CA GLY A 128 0.42 3.33 -2.46
C GLY A 128 -0.63 4.40 -2.21
N ARG A 129 -1.48 4.14 -1.22
CA ARG A 129 -2.61 5.00 -0.85
C ARG A 129 -2.75 5.01 0.66
N ILE A 130 -3.13 6.15 1.20
CA ILE A 130 -3.50 6.27 2.61
C ILE A 130 -4.77 5.48 2.87
N ALA A 131 -4.74 4.55 3.83
CA ALA A 131 -5.89 3.76 4.23
C ALA A 131 -6.79 4.47 5.23
N ARG A 132 -6.19 5.20 6.19
CA ARG A 132 -6.94 5.84 7.28
C ARG A 132 -6.16 6.99 7.95
N TYR A 133 -6.92 7.87 8.58
CA TYR A 133 -6.44 9.00 9.38
C TYR A 133 -6.97 8.87 10.81
N GLU A 134 -6.06 8.79 11.78
CA GLU A 134 -6.37 8.87 13.20
C GLU A 134 -5.98 10.23 13.76
N TRP A 135 -6.91 10.88 14.44
CA TRP A 135 -6.70 12.18 15.05
C TRP A 135 -6.74 12.10 16.56
N HIS A 136 -5.80 12.78 17.21
CA HIS A 136 -5.82 13.06 18.64
C HIS A 136 -5.76 14.57 18.83
N PHE A 137 -6.78 15.16 19.47
CA PHE A 137 -6.91 16.61 19.53
C PHE A 137 -6.20 17.25 20.74
N GLY A 138 -5.59 16.44 21.61
CA GLY A 138 -4.79 16.92 22.75
C GLY A 138 -5.59 17.35 23.97
N ASP A 139 -6.91 17.17 23.97
CA ASP A 139 -7.83 17.40 25.09
C ASP A 139 -8.46 16.09 25.62
N GLY A 140 -7.90 14.95 25.24
CA GLY A 140 -8.43 13.62 25.52
C GLY A 140 -9.39 13.08 24.44
N ALA A 141 -9.87 13.92 23.51
CA ALA A 141 -10.68 13.48 22.40
C ALA A 141 -9.84 13.00 21.21
N GLY A 142 -10.42 12.08 20.41
CA GLY A 142 -9.82 11.60 19.17
C GLY A 142 -10.84 11.05 18.18
N ALA A 143 -10.40 10.83 16.95
CA ALA A 143 -11.19 10.24 15.86
C ALA A 143 -10.35 9.21 15.11
N LEU A 144 -10.60 7.92 15.34
CA LEU A 144 -9.80 6.80 14.81
C LEU A 144 -10.01 6.52 13.31
N ASN A 145 -10.97 7.20 12.68
CA ASN A 145 -11.18 7.20 11.24
C ASN A 145 -11.84 8.50 10.79
N GLY A 146 -11.28 9.64 11.23
CA GLY A 146 -11.88 10.97 11.03
C GLY A 146 -11.81 11.50 9.60
N GLY A 147 -11.19 10.76 8.69
CA GLY A 147 -10.87 11.21 7.33
C GLY A 147 -9.83 12.35 7.30
N ALA A 148 -9.62 12.91 6.12
CA ALA A 148 -8.62 13.96 5.92
C ALA A 148 -9.03 15.33 6.49
N THR A 149 -10.32 15.60 6.68
CA THR A 149 -10.83 16.94 7.02
C THR A 149 -11.82 16.94 8.20
N PRO A 150 -11.42 16.49 9.40
CA PRO A 150 -12.30 16.54 10.56
C PRO A 150 -12.47 17.97 11.09
N LYS A 151 -13.52 18.16 11.89
CA LYS A 151 -13.70 19.34 12.74
C LYS A 151 -13.74 18.89 14.19
N HIS A 152 -13.13 19.68 15.08
CA HIS A 152 -13.19 19.45 16.52
C HIS A 152 -13.55 20.74 17.24
N THR A 153 -14.36 20.63 18.30
CA THR A 153 -14.74 21.78 19.15
C THR A 153 -14.22 21.57 20.56
N TYR A 154 -13.32 22.45 20.98
CA TYR A 154 -12.73 22.40 22.31
C TYR A 154 -13.67 23.01 23.36
N ALA A 155 -13.70 22.43 24.56
CA ALA A 155 -14.52 22.97 25.66
C ALA A 155 -14.01 24.34 26.14
N GLN A 156 -12.69 24.53 26.16
CA GLN A 156 -12.05 25.75 26.67
C GLN A 156 -10.98 26.28 25.71
N PRO A 157 -10.69 27.59 25.71
CA PRO A 157 -9.49 28.13 25.09
C PRO A 157 -8.23 27.54 25.70
N GLY A 158 -7.18 27.36 24.89
CA GLY A 158 -5.95 26.73 25.34
C GLY A 158 -4.98 26.44 24.20
N LYS A 159 -3.81 25.91 24.57
CA LYS A 159 -2.88 25.29 23.62
C LYS A 159 -3.05 23.78 23.71
N TYR A 160 -3.30 23.13 22.58
CA TYR A 160 -3.51 21.69 22.51
C TYR A 160 -2.50 21.06 21.54
N ASN A 161 -1.89 19.95 21.96
CA ASN A 161 -0.99 19.19 21.10
C ASN A 161 -1.83 18.24 20.23
N VAL A 162 -2.06 18.64 18.99
CA VAL A 162 -2.85 17.85 18.04
C VAL A 162 -1.92 16.93 17.29
N THR A 163 -2.19 15.63 17.34
CA THR A 163 -1.45 14.59 16.62
C THR A 163 -2.32 13.98 15.53
N LEU A 164 -1.78 13.90 14.32
CA LEU A 164 -2.32 13.11 13.24
C LEU A 164 -1.46 11.86 13.08
N VAL A 165 -2.08 10.69 12.97
CA VAL A 165 -1.44 9.44 12.53
C VAL A 165 -2.07 9.00 11.20
N VAL A 166 -1.23 8.81 10.19
CA VAL A 166 -1.61 8.34 8.85
C VAL A 166 -1.09 6.93 8.67
N PHE A 167 -1.95 6.08 8.11
CA PHE A 167 -1.65 4.68 7.84
C PHE A 167 -1.68 4.43 6.35
N ASP A 168 -0.67 3.74 5.82
CA ASP A 168 -0.74 3.23 4.46
C ASP A 168 -1.74 2.09 4.34
N GLY A 169 -2.18 1.84 3.10
CA GLY A 169 -2.96 0.67 2.72
C GLY A 169 -2.08 -0.51 2.28
N ALA A 170 -0.76 -0.31 2.30
CA ALA A 170 0.20 -1.37 2.08
C ALA A 170 0.18 -2.28 3.31
N GLY A 171 -0.54 -3.40 3.21
CA GLY A 171 -0.50 -4.45 4.24
C GLY A 171 0.88 -5.12 4.29
N CYS A 172 1.90 -4.37 4.69
CA CYS A 172 3.27 -4.83 4.85
C CYS A 172 3.33 -5.74 6.07
N SER A 173 3.47 -7.04 5.81
CA SER A 173 3.95 -7.99 6.79
C SER A 173 5.46 -7.77 6.97
N THR A 174 5.92 -7.60 8.20
CA THR A 174 7.34 -7.55 8.57
C THR A 174 8.09 -8.89 8.39
N ALA A 175 7.60 -9.80 7.54
CA ALA A 175 8.28 -11.05 7.25
C ALA A 175 9.40 -10.79 6.23
N MET A 176 10.62 -10.65 6.73
CA MET A 176 11.83 -10.78 5.93
C MET A 176 11.81 -12.12 5.20
N VAL A 177 11.82 -12.10 3.86
CA VAL A 177 12.13 -13.28 3.04
C VAL A 177 13.43 -12.96 2.31
N TRP A 178 14.50 -13.65 2.71
CA TRP A 178 15.78 -13.59 2.03
C TRP A 178 15.83 -14.70 0.98
N THR A 179 15.70 -14.35 -0.30
CA THR A 179 15.94 -15.26 -1.42
C THR A 179 16.68 -14.53 -2.55
N GLY A 180 17.90 -14.05 -2.29
CA GLY A 180 18.90 -13.68 -3.31
C GLY A 180 18.58 -12.54 -4.30
N HIS A 181 17.33 -12.13 -4.47
CA HIS A 181 16.87 -11.01 -5.33
C HIS A 181 15.57 -10.40 -4.73
N THR A 182 15.73 -9.47 -3.77
CA THR A 182 14.70 -8.66 -3.03
C THR A 182 13.75 -9.43 -2.08
N ALA A 183 13.31 -8.88 -0.92
CA ALA A 183 12.77 -7.54 -0.70
C ALA A 183 13.17 -6.84 0.62
N TYR A 184 13.30 -5.51 0.54
CA TYR A 184 13.20 -4.59 1.68
C TYR A 184 11.73 -4.14 1.84
N CYS A 185 11.14 -4.42 3.00
CA CYS A 185 10.09 -3.58 3.57
C CYS A 185 10.73 -2.76 4.69
N SER A 186 11.15 -1.53 4.38
CA SER A 186 11.66 -0.56 5.38
C SER A 186 10.66 0.54 5.71
N GLY A 187 9.44 0.46 5.16
CA GLY A 187 8.36 1.39 5.46
C GLY A 187 7.77 1.16 6.85
N ASN A 188 7.70 2.20 7.68
CA ASN A 188 6.86 2.16 8.89
C ASN A 188 5.41 2.29 8.40
N PRO A 189 4.49 1.37 8.73
CA PRO A 189 3.09 1.41 8.26
C PRO A 189 2.29 2.61 8.77
N ARG A 190 2.96 3.49 9.53
CA ARG A 190 2.41 4.65 10.20
C ARG A 190 3.39 5.81 10.12
N ALA A 191 2.88 6.97 9.79
CA ALA A 191 3.55 8.23 10.06
C ALA A 191 2.69 9.10 10.96
N HIS A 192 3.33 9.91 11.80
CA HIS A 192 2.62 10.86 12.63
C HIS A 192 3.30 12.22 12.61
N VAL A 193 2.50 13.25 12.85
CA VAL A 193 2.98 14.62 13.05
C VAL A 193 2.16 15.27 14.15
N THR A 194 2.82 16.06 14.99
CA THR A 194 2.19 16.78 16.09
C THR A 194 2.44 18.27 15.95
N TYR A 195 1.38 19.07 16.08
CA TYR A 195 1.47 20.53 16.12
C TYR A 195 0.78 21.09 17.36
N SER A 196 1.32 22.17 17.93
CA SER A 196 0.68 22.92 19.01
C SER A 196 -0.34 23.90 18.44
N VAL A 197 -1.63 23.62 18.65
CA VAL A 197 -2.75 24.39 18.12
C VAL A 197 -3.28 25.34 19.18
N ASN A 198 -3.29 26.63 18.87
CA ASN A 198 -3.81 27.66 19.77
C ASN A 198 -5.31 27.93 19.50
N VAL A 199 -6.13 27.64 20.50
CA VAL A 199 -7.58 27.87 20.49
C VAL A 199 -7.87 29.13 21.29
N ARG A 200 -8.44 30.13 20.61
CA ARG A 200 -8.73 31.44 21.19
C ARG A 200 -10.24 31.72 21.12
N PRO A 201 -10.84 32.34 22.14
CA PRO A 201 -12.25 32.69 22.11
C PRO A 201 -12.55 33.71 20.99
N LYS A 202 -13.81 33.78 20.56
CA LYS A 202 -14.27 34.83 19.64
C LYS A 202 -14.10 36.20 20.31
N LYS A 203 -13.76 37.23 19.53
CA LYS A 203 -13.78 38.61 20.03
C LYS A 203 -15.24 38.93 20.41
N LYS A 204 -15.48 39.40 21.64
CA LYS A 204 -16.78 40.02 21.98
C LYS A 204 -16.88 41.31 21.17
N HIS A 205 -17.89 41.44 20.30
CA HIS A 205 -18.24 42.74 19.77
C HIS A 205 -18.83 43.54 20.94
N LYS A 206 -18.15 44.63 21.35
CA LYS A 206 -18.77 45.63 22.22
C LYS A 206 -19.94 46.21 21.42
N LYS A 207 -21.18 45.91 21.81
CA LYS A 207 -22.32 46.71 21.40
C LYS A 207 -22.14 48.06 22.07
N HIS A 208 -21.82 49.08 21.29
CA HIS A 208 -21.99 50.46 21.73
C HIS A 208 -23.51 50.68 21.76
N HIS A 209 -24.08 50.70 22.95
CA HIS A 209 -25.41 51.27 23.15
C HIS A 209 -25.21 52.79 23.19
N HIS A 210 -25.72 53.47 22.16
CA HIS A 210 -26.02 54.90 22.16
C HIS A 210 -27.50 55.07 22.49
#